data_AF-A0A0F3MGV7-F1
#
_entry.id   AF-A0A0F3MGV7-F1
#
_cell.length_a   1.000
_cell.length_b   1.000
_cell.length_c   1.000
_cell.angle_alpha   90.00
_cell.angle_beta   90.00
_cell.angle_gamma   90.00
#
_symmetry.space_group_name_H-M   'P 1'
#
loop_
_entity.id
_entity.type
_entity.pdbx_description
1 polymer ?
#
loop_
_entity_poly.entity_id
_entity_poly.type
_entity_poly.pdbx_seq_one_letter_code
_entity_poly.pdbx_strand_id
1 'polypeptide(L)' 'MIEMAIQFARFLSRSKGGDSCCKAAYNARIFVKNEQTNTSYNFSRKKDNVYHTVLLPTYVNQKFTNVQTLMNETY' A
#
# COMPACT_ATOMS: atom_id res chain seq x y z
N MET A 1 -2.90 7.21 -35.90
CA MET A 1 -3.68 6.24 -35.10
C MET A 1 -3.39 6.55 -33.64
N ILE A 2 -4.39 7.01 -32.88
CA ILE A 2 -4.22 7.27 -31.44
C ILE A 2 -4.86 6.07 -30.75
N GLU A 3 -4.04 5.13 -30.30
CA GLU A 3 -4.50 4.05 -29.43
C GLU A 3 -4.73 4.63 -28.04
N MET A 4 -5.99 4.69 -27.61
CA MET A 4 -6.31 4.99 -26.22
C MET A 4 -6.02 3.74 -25.38
N ALA A 5 -4.88 3.73 -24.71
CA ALA A 5 -4.60 2.78 -23.64
C ALA A 5 -5.62 3.02 -22.52
N ILE A 6 -6.40 1.99 -22.18
CA ILE A 6 -7.49 2.02 -21.19
C ILE A 6 -7.04 2.76 -19.91
N GLN A 7 -7.64 3.92 -19.62
CA GLN A 7 -7.43 4.64 -18.37
C GLN A 7 -8.41 4.12 -17.32
N PHE A 8 -7.89 3.45 -16.31
CA PHE A 8 -8.71 2.95 -15.21
C PHE A 8 -8.06 3.20 -13.86
N ALA A 9 -8.66 4.11 -13.08
CA ALA A 9 -8.27 4.42 -11.72
C ALA A 9 -9.25 3.75 -10.73
N ARG A 10 -8.71 3.07 -9.71
CA ARG A 10 -9.51 2.53 -8.59
C ARG A 10 -9.12 3.18 -7.28
N PHE A 11 -10.09 3.85 -6.66
CA PHE A 11 -9.97 4.36 -5.30
C PHE A 11 -10.15 3.24 -4.26
N LEU A 12 -9.44 3.36 -3.15
CA LEU A 12 -9.68 2.55 -1.94
C LEU A 12 -10.62 3.34 -1.02
N SER A 13 -11.70 2.71 -0.55
CA SER A 13 -12.60 3.32 0.45
C SER A 13 -12.89 2.35 1.58
N ARG A 14 -12.87 2.85 2.82
CA ARG A 14 -13.23 2.11 4.03
C ARG A 14 -14.69 1.68 4.03
N SER A 15 -15.60 2.51 3.52
CA SER A 15 -17.05 2.18 3.44
C SER A 15 -17.36 0.97 2.55
N LYS A 16 -16.42 0.58 1.68
CA LYS A 16 -16.50 -0.61 0.82
C LYS A 16 -15.67 -1.79 1.36
N GLY A 17 -15.21 -1.71 2.62
CA GLY A 17 -14.36 -2.73 3.25
C GLY A 17 -12.88 -2.65 2.85
N GLY A 18 -12.42 -1.53 2.29
CA GLY A 18 -11.02 -1.34 1.92
C GLY A 18 -10.12 -1.01 3.12
N ASP A 19 -8.93 -1.59 3.15
CA ASP A 19 -7.89 -1.35 4.17
C ASP A 19 -6.56 -0.99 3.48
N SER A 20 -5.95 0.12 3.91
CA SER A 20 -4.69 0.65 3.36
C SER A 20 -3.51 -0.28 3.65
N CYS A 21 -3.40 -0.78 4.88
CA CYS A 21 -2.39 -1.74 5.31
C CYS A 21 -2.49 -3.04 4.51
N CYS A 22 -3.69 -3.54 4.27
CA CYS A 22 -3.92 -4.74 3.45
C CYS A 22 -3.43 -4.54 2.01
N LYS A 23 -3.82 -3.43 1.36
CA LYS A 23 -3.44 -3.16 -0.03
C LYS A 23 -1.94 -2.91 -0.18
N ALA A 24 -1.34 -2.23 0.79
CA ALA A 24 0.10 -2.02 0.83
C ALA A 24 0.87 -3.34 1.02
N ALA A 25 0.48 -4.15 2.01
CA ALA A 25 1.08 -5.46 2.26
C ALA A 25 0.98 -6.36 1.02
N TYR A 26 -0.17 -6.35 0.35
CA TYR A 26 -0.40 -7.12 -0.87
C TYR A 26 0.53 -6.70 -2.00
N ASN A 27 0.62 -5.39 -2.28
CA ASN A 27 1.41 -4.86 -3.38
C ASN A 27 2.92 -4.99 -3.12
N ALA A 28 3.36 -4.71 -1.89
CA ALA A 28 4.76 -4.76 -1.50
C ALA A 28 5.27 -6.17 -1.17
N ARG A 29 4.37 -7.16 -1.01
CA ARG A 29 4.70 -8.54 -0.60
C ARG A 29 5.39 -8.61 0.76
N ILE A 30 4.89 -7.85 1.70
CA ILE A 30 5.46 -7.78 3.05
C ILE A 30 4.42 -8.17 4.11
N PHE A 31 4.90 -8.27 5.34
CA PHE A 31 4.05 -8.29 6.52
C PHE A 31 3.74 -6.86 6.96
N VAL A 32 2.47 -6.53 7.17
CA VAL A 32 2.04 -5.26 7.79
C VAL A 32 0.97 -5.57 8.82
N LYS A 33 1.11 -4.99 10.02
CA LYS A 33 0.07 -4.98 11.03
C LYS A 33 -0.68 -3.66 10.99
N ASN A 34 -2.00 -3.73 10.96
CA ASN A 34 -2.88 -2.60 11.22
C ASN A 34 -3.04 -2.47 12.75
N GLU A 35 -2.60 -1.35 13.31
CA GLU A 35 -2.59 -1.11 14.75
C GLU A 35 -3.99 -0.77 15.30
N GLN A 36 -4.86 -0.15 14.50
CA GLN A 36 -6.21 0.24 14.94
C GLN A 36 -7.17 -0.95 15.01
N THR A 37 -7.09 -1.87 14.04
CA THR A 37 -7.94 -3.07 13.99
C THR A 37 -7.27 -4.31 14.58
N ASN A 38 -6.00 -4.20 14.99
CA ASN A 38 -5.14 -5.32 15.39
C ASN A 38 -5.01 -6.45 14.35
N THR A 39 -5.41 -6.21 13.11
CA THR A 39 -5.36 -7.21 12.04
C THR A 39 -3.98 -7.23 11.40
N SER A 40 -3.44 -8.44 11.18
CA SER A 40 -2.12 -8.63 10.56
C SER A 40 -2.26 -9.22 9.17
N TYR A 41 -1.60 -8.62 8.18
CA TYR A 41 -1.61 -9.05 6.80
C TYR A 41 -0.23 -9.56 6.41
N ASN A 42 -0.16 -10.79 5.89
CA ASN A 42 1.09 -11.40 5.46
C ASN A 42 1.00 -11.86 4.01
N PHE A 43 1.73 -11.19 3.12
CA PHE A 43 1.83 -11.56 1.70
C PHE A 43 3.26 -11.87 1.27
N SER A 44 4.18 -12.11 2.20
CA SER A 44 5.59 -12.40 1.89
C SER A 44 5.82 -13.72 1.16
N ARG A 45 4.88 -14.65 1.29
CA ARG A 45 4.94 -15.96 0.62
C ARG A 45 4.40 -15.97 -0.80
N LYS A 46 3.90 -14.83 -1.29
CA LYS A 46 3.29 -14.72 -2.62
C LYS A 46 4.37 -14.39 -3.66
N LYS A 47 4.24 -14.98 -4.87
CA LYS A 47 5.21 -14.86 -5.99
C LYS A 47 5.83 -13.46 -6.10
N ASP A 48 7.13 -13.45 -6.41
CA ASP A 48 7.99 -12.27 -6.41
C ASP A 48 7.36 -11.04 -7.03
N ASN A 49 7.57 -9.92 -6.34
CA ASN A 49 7.29 -8.61 -6.88
C ASN A 49 8.57 -8.08 -7.52
N VAL A 50 8.49 -7.68 -8.80
CA VAL A 50 9.65 -7.24 -9.57
C VAL A 50 10.30 -5.99 -8.96
N TYR A 51 9.49 -5.08 -8.41
CA TYR A 51 9.96 -3.83 -7.82
C TYR A 51 8.93 -3.22 -6.88
N HIS A 52 9.39 -2.64 -5.77
CA HIS A 52 8.58 -1.83 -4.86
C HIS A 52 9.41 -0.68 -4.28
N THR A 53 8.85 0.53 -4.27
CA THR A 53 9.49 1.68 -3.62
C THR A 53 8.43 2.65 -3.09
N VAL A 54 8.76 3.34 -2.00
CA VAL A 54 7.97 4.43 -1.43
C VAL A 54 8.65 5.75 -1.80
N LEU A 55 7.97 6.57 -2.60
CA LEU A 55 8.49 7.88 -3.01
C LEU A 55 7.98 8.95 -2.03
N LEU A 56 8.91 9.66 -1.41
CA LEU A 56 8.62 10.74 -0.46
C LEU A 56 8.89 12.11 -1.09
N PRO A 57 8.06 13.13 -0.83
CA PRO A 57 8.36 14.53 -1.15
C PRO A 57 9.56 15.05 -0.35
N THR A 58 10.22 16.10 -0.87
CA THR A 58 11.49 16.64 -0.35
C THR A 58 11.45 17.09 1.12
N TYR A 59 10.27 17.45 1.63
CA TYR A 59 10.09 17.99 2.99
C TYR A 59 9.36 17.03 3.94
N VAL A 60 9.35 15.73 3.63
CA VAL A 60 8.67 14.71 4.46
C VAL A 60 9.67 13.95 5.32
N ASN A 61 9.26 13.64 6.55
CA ASN A 61 10.07 12.88 7.50
C ASN A 61 10.37 11.47 6.95
N GLN A 62 11.63 11.04 6.99
CA GLN A 62 12.07 9.75 6.47
C GLN A 62 11.44 8.55 7.19
N LYS A 63 10.81 8.72 8.36
CA LYS A 63 10.02 7.66 9.03
C LYS A 63 8.95 7.05 8.11
N PHE A 64 8.43 7.84 7.17
CA PHE A 64 7.42 7.42 6.20
C PHE A 64 7.96 6.53 5.09
N THR A 65 9.28 6.30 5.03
CA THR A 65 9.88 5.30 4.14
C THR A 65 9.43 3.90 4.53
N ASN A 66 9.12 3.68 5.81
CA ASN A 66 8.56 2.43 6.27
C ASN A 66 7.05 2.36 5.94
N VAL A 67 6.69 1.40 5.11
CA VAL A 67 5.30 1.16 4.68
C VAL A 67 4.36 0.93 5.86
N GLN A 68 4.82 0.28 6.94
CA GLN A 68 3.99 0.06 8.13
C GLN A 68 3.64 1.38 8.81
N THR A 69 4.61 2.26 9.01
CA THR A 69 4.40 3.58 9.62
C THR A 69 3.50 4.44 8.73
N LEU A 70 3.79 4.48 7.43
CA LEU A 70 3.01 5.26 6.47
C LEU A 70 1.54 4.83 6.44
N MET A 71 1.26 3.53 6.35
CA MET A 71 -0.11 3.06 6.16
C MET A 71 -0.94 3.12 7.44
N ASN A 72 -0.32 2.96 8.61
CA ASN A 72 -1.02 3.13 9.89
C ASN A 72 -1.35 4.59 10.18
N GLU A 73 -0.51 5.55 9.77
CA GLU A 73 -0.82 6.99 9.91
C GLU A 73 -1.95 7.44 8.96
N THR A 74 -2.26 6.68 7.91
CA THR A 74 -3.36 6.98 6.96
C THR A 74 -4.70 6.36 7.33
N TYR A 75 -4.77 5.58 8.42
CA TYR A 75 -6.00 4.87 8.81
C TYR A 75 -7.06 5.80 9.41
#